data_AF-D3FA94-F1
#
_entry.id   AF-D3FA94-F1
#
_cell.length_a   1.000
_cell.length_b   1.000
_cell.length_c   1.000
_cell.angle_alpha   90.00
_cell.angle_beta   90.00
_cell.angle_gamma   90.00
#
_symmetry.space_group_name_H-M   'P 1'
#
loop_
_entity.id
_entity.type
_entity.pdbx_description
1 polymer ?
#
loop_
_entity_poly.entity_id
_entity_poly.type
_entity_poly.pdbx_seq_one_letter_code
_entity_poly.pdbx_strand_id
1 'polypeptide(L)'
;MRLHSTLLAVGAVGAIALTGCGSDSADDAAKTLQDKGEQIQQKGRELQDKAAQIREDLRNGRITAEEAQRALEEDVRDLQRQAGDAADDAIDAVKENSNIPDDAKQQLEDAQKQLEEATR
;
A
#
# COMPACT_ATOMS: atom_id res chain seq x y z
N MET A 1 9.69 33.46 -6.01
CA MET A 1 8.90 32.52 -6.85
C MET A 1 9.84 31.62 -7.61
N ARG A 2 9.98 30.36 -7.18
CA ARG A 2 10.60 29.28 -7.96
C ARG A 2 9.69 28.06 -7.80
N LEU A 3 8.87 27.83 -8.83
CA LEU A 3 8.08 26.61 -8.95
C LEU A 3 9.03 25.48 -9.34
N HIS A 4 9.24 24.52 -8.44
CA HIS A 4 9.77 23.22 -8.83
C HIS A 4 8.58 22.31 -9.12
N SER A 5 8.21 22.25 -10.39
CA SER A 5 7.41 21.18 -10.97
C SER A 5 8.25 19.91 -10.98
N THR A 6 8.18 19.10 -9.94
CA THR A 6 8.70 17.72 -9.97
C THR A 6 7.52 16.81 -10.28
N LEU A 7 7.19 16.80 -11.57
CA LEU A 7 6.18 15.97 -12.18
C LEU A 7 6.77 14.57 -12.41
N LEU A 8 6.08 13.54 -11.90
CA LEU A 8 6.00 12.17 -12.44
C LEU A 8 7.32 11.49 -12.87
N ALA A 9 7.85 10.66 -11.98
CA ALA A 9 8.64 9.49 -12.35
C ALA A 9 8.18 8.26 -11.53
N VAL A 10 6.88 7.93 -11.61
CA VAL A 10 6.40 6.59 -11.24
C VAL A 10 6.62 5.71 -12.46
N GLY A 11 7.86 5.25 -12.61
CA GLY A 11 8.30 4.46 -13.75
C GLY A 11 9.03 3.21 -13.28
N ALA A 12 8.40 2.07 -13.51
CA ALA A 12 8.96 0.71 -13.41
C ALA A 12 9.29 0.21 -12.00
N VAL A 13 8.26 -0.18 -11.23
CA VAL A 13 8.43 -1.33 -10.32
C VAL A 13 8.39 -2.57 -11.22
N GLY A 14 9.56 -2.96 -11.70
CA GLY A 14 9.75 -4.16 -12.50
C GLY A 14 9.27 -5.37 -11.71
N ALA A 15 8.53 -6.25 -12.38
CA ALA A 15 8.08 -7.53 -11.84
C ALA A 15 9.30 -8.35 -11.38
N ILE A 16 9.59 -8.30 -10.08
CA ILE A 16 10.43 -9.31 -9.44
C ILE A 16 9.53 -10.53 -9.34
N ALA A 17 9.58 -11.37 -10.38
CA ALA A 17 9.09 -12.73 -10.30
C ALA A 17 9.97 -13.46 -9.29
N LEU A 18 9.53 -13.51 -8.04
CA LEU A 18 10.07 -14.40 -7.01
C LEU A 18 9.71 -15.85 -7.37
N THR A 19 10.32 -16.38 -8.42
CA THR A 19 10.36 -17.83 -8.67
C THR A 19 11.64 -18.38 -8.07
N GLY A 20 11.57 -18.77 -6.80
CA GLY A 20 12.63 -19.49 -6.09
C GLY A 20 12.46 -19.30 -4.59
N CYS A 21 12.59 -20.29 -3.72
CA CYS A 21 12.85 -21.73 -3.82
C CYS A 21 12.40 -22.31 -2.47
N GLY A 22 12.01 -23.59 -2.45
CA GLY A 22 11.25 -24.21 -1.37
C GLY A 22 11.79 -24.04 0.06
N SER A 23 10.85 -23.77 0.97
CA SER A 23 10.80 -24.14 2.39
C SER A 23 9.40 -23.74 2.87
N ASP A 24 8.73 -24.54 3.70
CA ASP A 24 7.34 -24.33 4.16
C ASP A 24 6.98 -22.86 4.54
N SER A 25 7.96 -22.06 4.99
CA SER A 25 7.80 -20.63 5.32
C SER A 25 7.48 -19.71 4.13
N ALA A 26 7.91 -20.05 2.90
CA ALA A 26 7.60 -19.25 1.71
C ALA A 26 6.14 -19.42 1.27
N ASP A 27 5.54 -20.58 1.55
CA ASP A 27 4.14 -20.88 1.26
C ASP A 27 3.21 -20.11 2.19
N ASP A 28 3.56 -20.01 3.48
CA ASP A 28 2.83 -19.20 4.47
C ASP A 28 2.97 -17.70 4.20
N ALA A 29 4.17 -17.22 3.85
CA ALA A 29 4.37 -15.82 3.46
C ALA A 29 3.61 -15.49 2.17
N ALA A 30 3.65 -16.37 1.17
CA ALA A 30 2.91 -16.20 -0.08
C ALA A 30 1.39 -16.20 0.16
N LYS A 31 0.84 -17.13 0.97
CA LYS A 31 -0.58 -17.13 1.34
C LYS A 31 -0.95 -15.88 2.12
N THR A 32 -0.14 -15.47 3.11
CA THR A 32 -0.40 -14.27 3.90
C THR A 32 -0.41 -13.01 3.03
N LEU A 33 0.54 -12.89 2.09
CA LEU A 33 0.59 -11.79 1.14
C LEU A 33 -0.59 -11.81 0.16
N GLN A 34 -1.01 -13.00 -0.26
CA GLN A 34 -2.15 -13.17 -1.14
C GLN A 34 -3.45 -12.79 -0.42
N ASP A 35 -3.67 -13.27 0.80
CA ASP A 35 -4.83 -12.94 1.64
C ASP A 35 -4.87 -11.44 1.98
N LYS A 36 -3.73 -10.85 2.37
CA LYS A 36 -3.61 -9.40 2.60
C LYS A 36 -3.87 -8.62 1.31
N GLY A 37 -3.33 -9.08 0.18
CA GLY A 37 -3.54 -8.46 -1.13
C GLY A 37 -5.01 -8.47 -1.56
N GLU A 38 -5.71 -9.59 -1.36
CA GLU A 38 -7.14 -9.70 -1.62
C GLU A 38 -7.96 -8.78 -0.71
N GLN A 39 -7.64 -8.73 0.59
CA GLN A 39 -8.28 -7.82 1.54
C GLN A 39 -8.08 -6.35 1.17
N ILE A 40 -6.84 -5.94 0.84
CA ILE A 40 -6.54 -4.56 0.40
C ILE A 40 -7.33 -4.22 -0.86
N GLN A 41 -7.38 -5.13 -1.84
CA GLN A 41 -8.16 -4.91 -3.05
C GLN A 41 -9.66 -4.79 -2.76
N GLN A 42 -10.19 -5.64 -1.87
CA GLN A 42 -11.58 -5.58 -1.47
C GLN A 42 -11.91 -4.27 -0.75
N LYS A 43 -11.10 -3.87 0.24
CA LYS A 43 -11.24 -2.59 0.93
C LYS A 43 -11.11 -1.41 -0.03
N GLY A 44 -10.22 -1.49 -1.01
CA GLY A 44 -10.09 -0.47 -2.06
C GLY A 44 -11.36 -0.31 -2.89
N ARG A 45 -12.06 -1.40 -3.21
CA ARG A 45 -13.38 -1.36 -3.88
C ARG A 45 -14.45 -0.77 -2.96
N GLU A 46 -14.54 -1.25 -1.72
CA GLU A 46 -15.49 -0.75 -0.72
C GLU A 46 -15.30 0.76 -0.47
N LEU A 47 -14.06 1.23 -0.41
CA LEU A 47 -13.74 2.65 -0.27
C LEU A 47 -14.19 3.47 -1.48
N GLN A 48 -14.03 2.95 -2.70
CA GLN A 48 -14.52 3.63 -3.91
C GLN A 48 -16.04 3.75 -3.92
N ASP A 49 -16.75 2.68 -3.54
CA ASP A 49 -18.21 2.68 -3.45
C ASP A 49 -18.70 3.64 -2.35
N LYS A 50 -18.06 3.61 -1.18
CA LYS A 50 -18.35 4.54 -0.08
C LYS A 50 -18.07 5.99 -0.48
N ALA A 51 -16.95 6.25 -1.18
CA ALA A 51 -16.66 7.58 -1.71
C ALA A 51 -17.71 8.05 -2.72
N ALA A 52 -18.25 7.14 -3.54
CA ALA A 52 -19.35 7.46 -4.45
C ALA A 52 -20.63 7.85 -3.68
N GLN A 53 -21.01 7.07 -2.65
CA GLN A 53 -22.15 7.38 -1.78
C GLN A 53 -21.97 8.71 -1.05
N ILE A 54 -20.80 8.93 -0.43
CA ILE A 54 -20.48 10.17 0.29
C ILE A 54 -20.58 11.38 -0.63
N ARG A 55 -20.11 11.29 -1.88
CA ARG A 55 -20.26 12.38 -2.85
C ARG A 55 -21.72 12.65 -3.17
N GLU A 56 -22.54 11.61 -3.30
CA GLU A 56 -23.97 11.76 -3.54
C GLU A 56 -24.68 12.38 -2.33
N ASP A 57 -24.38 11.93 -1.12
CA ASP A 57 -24.94 12.46 0.12
C ASP A 57 -24.53 13.91 0.36
N LEU A 58 -23.27 14.26 0.08
CA LEU A 58 -22.78 15.64 0.12
C LEU A 58 -23.52 16.51 -0.90
N ARG A 59 -23.69 16.03 -2.13
CA ARG A 59 -24.42 16.75 -3.19
C ARG A 59 -25.90 16.94 -2.84
N ASN A 60 -26.50 15.97 -2.17
CA ASN A 60 -27.88 16.01 -1.70
C ASN A 60 -28.03 16.78 -0.37
N GLY A 61 -26.93 17.26 0.23
CA GLY A 61 -26.92 18.00 1.49
C GLY A 61 -27.28 17.15 2.72
N ARG A 62 -27.17 15.83 2.63
CA ARG A 62 -27.42 14.90 3.76
C ARG A 62 -26.28 14.89 4.77
N ILE A 63 -25.06 15.19 4.30
CA ILE A 63 -23.85 15.30 5.12
C ILE A 63 -23.10 16.57 4.74
N THR A 64 -22.23 17.02 5.64
CA THR A 64 -21.30 18.12 5.43
C THR A 64 -19.98 17.63 4.80
N ALA A 65 -19.19 18.57 4.25
CA ALA A 65 -17.86 18.26 3.72
C ALA A 65 -16.91 17.72 4.79
N GLU A 66 -17.06 18.17 6.04
CA GLU A 66 -16.27 17.73 7.20
C GLU A 66 -16.62 16.29 7.60
N GLU A 67 -17.90 15.93 7.59
CA GLU A 67 -18.35 14.55 7.82
C GLU A 67 -17.91 13.62 6.69
N ALA A 68 -17.99 14.08 5.44
CA ALA A 68 -17.52 13.36 4.27
C ALA A 68 -16.00 13.06 4.35
N GLN A 69 -15.20 14.06 4.74
CA GLN A 69 -13.76 13.87 4.93
C GLN A 69 -13.48 12.86 6.04
N ARG A 70 -14.06 13.03 7.24
CA ARG A 70 -13.83 12.11 8.36
C ARG A 70 -14.20 10.66 8.01
N ALA A 71 -15.32 10.48 7.32
CA ALA A 71 -15.79 9.14 6.93
C ALA A 71 -14.86 8.43 5.94
N LEU A 72 -14.12 9.17 5.11
CA LEU A 72 -13.11 8.62 4.20
C LEU A 72 -11.74 8.51 4.85
N GLU A 73 -11.38 9.45 5.72
CA GLU A 73 -10.03 9.54 6.30
C GLU A 73 -9.69 8.35 7.20
N GLU A 74 -10.68 7.80 7.92
CA GLU A 74 -10.50 6.59 8.73
C GLU A 74 -10.25 5.36 7.85
N ASP A 75 -11.07 5.15 6.82
CA ASP A 75 -10.95 4.00 5.92
C ASP A 75 -9.69 4.07 5.06
N VAL A 76 -9.32 5.27 4.57
CA VAL A 76 -8.07 5.49 3.83
C VAL A 76 -6.88 5.18 4.72
N ARG A 77 -6.88 5.65 5.98
CA ARG A 77 -5.79 5.36 6.92
C ARG A 77 -5.68 3.87 7.22
N ASP A 78 -6.81 3.18 7.34
CA ASP A 78 -6.81 1.74 7.59
C ASP A 78 -6.29 0.96 6.37
N LEU A 79 -6.72 1.33 5.17
CA LEU A 79 -6.21 0.75 3.92
C LEU A 79 -4.71 0.99 3.75
N GLN A 80 -4.23 2.21 4.04
CA GLN A 80 -2.81 2.55 4.00
C GLN A 80 -1.99 1.74 5.00
N ARG A 81 -2.49 1.57 6.23
CA ARG A 81 -1.85 0.70 7.24
C ARG A 81 -1.75 -0.74 6.75
N GLN A 82 -2.83 -1.32 6.25
CA GLN A 82 -2.81 -2.69 5.75
C GLN A 82 -1.87 -2.88 4.55
N ALA A 83 -1.83 -1.90 3.65
CA ALA A 83 -0.91 -1.91 2.52
C ALA A 83 0.56 -1.75 2.97
N GLY A 84 0.82 -0.91 3.97
CA GLY A 84 2.13 -0.79 4.61
C GLY A 84 2.56 -2.10 5.26
N ASP A 85 1.73 -2.67 6.12
CA ASP A 85 2.00 -3.94 6.81
C ASP A 85 2.25 -5.09 5.81
N ALA A 86 1.49 -5.14 4.71
CA ALA A 86 1.69 -6.15 3.66
C ALA A 86 3.00 -5.94 2.89
N ALA A 87 3.37 -4.68 2.63
CA ALA A 87 4.64 -4.35 1.99
C ALA A 87 5.82 -4.69 2.90
N ASP A 88 5.71 -4.40 4.20
CA ASP A 88 6.71 -4.72 5.21
C ASP A 88 6.93 -6.23 5.33
N ASP A 89 5.85 -7.03 5.43
CA ASP A 89 5.94 -8.50 5.44
C ASP A 89 6.61 -9.05 4.17
N ALA A 90 6.31 -8.46 3.00
CA ALA A 90 6.95 -8.86 1.75
C ALA A 90 8.45 -8.52 1.75
N ILE A 91 8.80 -7.32 2.22
CA ILE A 91 10.19 -6.86 2.32
C ILE A 91 10.97 -7.73 3.29
N ASP A 92 10.40 -8.09 4.44
CA ASP A 92 11.04 -8.91 5.45
C ASP A 92 11.24 -10.35 4.97
N ALA A 93 10.22 -10.96 4.34
CA ALA A 93 10.37 -12.28 3.71
C ALA A 93 11.48 -12.30 2.64
N VAL A 94 11.63 -11.19 1.91
CA VAL A 94 12.70 -11.00 0.92
C VAL A 94 14.05 -10.81 1.61
N LYS A 95 14.16 -9.95 2.64
CA LYS A 95 15.38 -9.69 3.44
C LYS A 95 15.94 -10.95 4.11
N GLU A 96 15.06 -11.81 4.64
CA GLU A 96 15.43 -13.08 5.27
C GLU A 96 16.01 -14.08 4.26
N ASN A 97 15.60 -13.98 2.99
CA ASN A 97 16.21 -14.76 1.92
C ASN A 97 17.61 -14.21 1.61
N SER A 98 18.64 -14.93 2.07
CA SER A 98 20.05 -14.49 2.06
C SER A 98 20.69 -14.33 0.67
N ASN A 99 19.91 -14.39 -0.40
CA ASN A 99 20.36 -14.43 -1.79
C ASN A 99 20.10 -13.15 -2.60
N ILE A 100 19.69 -12.07 -1.94
CA ILE A 100 19.55 -10.74 -2.55
C ILE A 100 20.84 -9.93 -2.37
N PRO A 101 21.30 -9.21 -3.41
CA PRO A 101 22.44 -8.32 -3.31
C PRO A 101 22.19 -7.18 -2.32
N ASP A 102 23.25 -6.71 -1.66
CA ASP A 102 23.18 -5.66 -0.64
C ASP A 102 22.53 -4.36 -1.17
N ASP A 103 22.78 -4.02 -2.44
CA ASP A 103 22.14 -2.88 -3.11
C ASP A 103 20.61 -3.00 -3.16
N ALA A 104 20.08 -4.22 -3.34
CA ALA A 104 18.64 -4.47 -3.36
C ALA A 104 18.04 -4.38 -1.95
N LYS A 105 18.76 -4.86 -0.92
CA LYS A 105 18.34 -4.69 0.48
C LYS A 105 18.24 -3.22 0.85
N GLN A 106 19.26 -2.44 0.48
CA GLN A 106 19.31 -1.01 0.79
C GLN A 106 18.20 -0.23 0.08
N GLN A 107 17.90 -0.55 -1.18
CA GLN A 107 16.76 0.05 -1.89
C GLN A 107 15.41 -0.27 -1.25
N LEU A 108 15.22 -1.49 -0.72
CA LEU A 108 13.99 -1.86 -0.03
C LEU A 108 13.84 -1.12 1.31
N GLU A 109 14.93 -0.97 2.08
CA GLU A 109 14.92 -0.17 3.32
C GLU A 109 14.62 1.31 3.06
N ASP A 110 15.19 1.89 2.01
CA ASP A 110 14.94 3.29 1.64
C ASP A 110 13.49 3.48 1.14
N ALA A 111 12.92 2.49 0.45
CA ALA A 111 11.52 2.51 0.04
C ALA A 111 10.57 2.37 1.26
N GLN A 112 10.91 1.50 2.21
CA GLN A 112 10.17 1.30 3.47
C GLN A 112 10.12 2.59 4.29
N LYS A 113 11.27 3.25 4.48
CA LYS A 113 11.33 4.57 5.14
C LYS A 113 10.48 5.63 4.45
N GLN A 114 10.52 5.70 3.13
CA GLN A 114 9.70 6.66 2.38
C GLN A 114 8.20 6.39 2.53
N LEU A 115 7.79 5.12 2.60
CA LEU A 115 6.41 4.74 2.86
C LEU A 115 5.97 5.13 4.28
N GLU A 116 6.79 4.84 5.29
CA GLU A 116 6.53 5.24 6.69
C GLU A 116 6.44 6.76 6.84
N GLU A 117 7.34 7.51 6.20
CA GLU A 117 7.31 8.97 6.19
C GLU A 117 6.07 9.52 5.47
N ALA A 118 5.60 8.86 4.40
CA ALA A 118 4.42 9.27 3.65
C ALA A 118 3.09 8.87 4.33
N THR A 119 3.11 7.89 5.24
CA THR A 119 1.93 7.44 6.00
C THR A 119 1.83 8.04 7.41
N ARG A 120 2.83 8.82 7.84
CA ARG A 120 2.87 9.54 9.12
C ARG A 120 2.27 10.94 9.02
#